data_AF-A0A7Y0SFV5-F1
#
_entry.id   AF-A0A7Y0SFV5-F1
#
_cell.length_a   1.000
_cell.length_b   1.000
_cell.length_c   1.000
_cell.angle_alpha   90.00
_cell.angle_beta   90.00
_cell.angle_gamma   90.00
#
_symmetry.space_group_name_H-M   'P 1'
#
loop_
_entity.id
_entity.type
_entity.pdbx_description
1 polymer ?
#
loop_
_entity_poly.entity_id
_entity_poly.type
_entity_poly.pdbx_seq_one_letter_code
_entity_poly.pdbx_strand_id
1 'polypeptide(L)'
;GIGGQVGPLTDPEVMAYADKAFKEEFYLDADVKVESMKRIASSGNDGEDKVEIQFINHDGELETFVVDYVLAATGRRPNVDKLTIENTNVALDERGVPTADHYTLQTSVESIFIAGDASNQIPLLHEAADQGRIAGDNAGRFPDIRAGLRRSPISAVFSDPQIAMV
;
A
#
# COMPACT_ATOMS: atom_id res chain seq x y z
N GLY A 1 -1.77 -2.81 7.32
CA GLY A 1 -0.66 -3.47 6.63
C GLY A 1 -0.79 -4.97 6.80
N ILE A 2 0.09 -5.73 6.17
CA ILE A 2 0.27 -7.15 6.49
C ILE A 2 1.21 -7.19 7.70
N GLY A 3 0.77 -7.77 8.82
CA GLY A 3 1.61 -7.94 10.01
C GLY A 3 2.66 -9.03 9.82
N GLY A 4 3.71 -9.01 10.63
CA GLY A 4 4.69 -10.09 10.73
C GLY A 4 5.85 -10.07 9.73
N GLN A 5 5.99 -9.04 8.89
CA GLN A 5 7.13 -8.94 7.98
C GLN A 5 7.60 -7.50 7.72
N VAL A 6 8.89 -7.35 7.41
CA VAL A 6 9.50 -6.08 7.00
C VAL A 6 9.63 -6.03 5.48
N GLY A 7 9.01 -5.02 4.87
CA GLY A 7 9.02 -4.86 3.43
C GLY A 7 8.25 -5.96 2.68
N PRO A 8 8.43 -6.06 1.35
CA PRO A 8 7.69 -7.02 0.51
C PRO A 8 8.39 -8.39 0.39
N LEU A 9 9.45 -8.64 1.15
CA LEU A 9 10.31 -9.83 1.05
C LEU A 9 9.53 -11.15 1.19
N THR A 10 10.00 -12.18 0.48
CA THR A 10 9.39 -13.53 0.50
C THR A 10 10.40 -14.64 0.79
N ASP A 11 11.70 -14.41 0.59
CA ASP A 11 12.74 -15.37 0.90
C ASP A 11 13.02 -15.39 2.43
N PRO A 12 12.95 -16.56 3.10
CA PRO A 12 13.12 -16.66 4.56
C PRO A 12 14.46 -16.14 5.08
N GLU A 13 15.56 -16.36 4.36
CA GLU A 13 16.89 -15.92 4.81
C GLU A 13 17.01 -14.39 4.69
N VAL A 14 16.48 -13.82 3.61
CA VAL A 14 16.47 -12.36 3.40
C VAL A 14 15.54 -11.67 4.39
N MET A 15 14.38 -12.25 4.69
CA MET A 15 13.47 -11.75 5.73
C MET A 15 14.15 -11.71 7.11
N ALA A 16 14.82 -12.80 7.50
CA ALA A 16 15.53 -12.88 8.77
C ALA A 16 16.69 -11.86 8.85
N TYR A 17 17.41 -11.68 7.74
CA TYR A 17 18.46 -10.66 7.66
C TYR A 17 17.90 -9.24 7.81
N ALA A 18 16.82 -8.92 7.10
CA ALA A 18 16.19 -7.60 7.17
C ALA A 18 15.67 -7.30 8.58
N ASP A 19 14.91 -8.23 9.18
CA ASP A 19 14.41 -8.07 10.55
C ASP A 19 15.54 -7.79 11.54
N LYS A 20 16.64 -8.56 11.46
CA LYS A 20 17.82 -8.32 12.29
C LYS A 20 18.43 -6.95 12.04
N ALA A 21 18.67 -6.58 10.79
CA ALA A 21 19.33 -5.31 10.44
C ALA A 21 18.54 -4.10 10.94
N PHE A 22 17.21 -4.08 10.79
CA PHE A 22 16.39 -2.98 11.29
C PHE A 22 16.30 -2.94 12.81
N LYS A 23 16.28 -4.10 13.48
CA LYS A 23 16.27 -4.19 14.96
C LYS A 23 17.55 -3.67 15.61
N GLU A 24 18.68 -3.66 14.89
CA GLU A 24 19.94 -3.09 15.38
C GLU A 24 19.87 -1.54 15.46
N GLU A 25 19.02 -0.90 14.66
CA GLU A 25 18.90 0.57 14.56
C GLU A 25 17.79 1.14 15.46
N PHE A 26 16.66 0.45 15.61
CA PHE A 26 15.53 0.91 16.41
C PHE A 26 14.63 -0.23 16.91
N TYR A 27 13.76 0.07 17.88
CA TYR A 27 12.73 -0.86 18.33
C TYR A 27 11.78 -1.18 17.17
N LEU A 28 11.83 -2.43 16.71
CA LEU A 28 10.98 -2.92 15.63
C LEU A 28 10.17 -4.13 16.10
N ASP A 29 8.87 -4.01 15.93
CA ASP A 29 7.93 -5.11 16.07
C ASP A 29 6.92 -5.05 14.91
N ALA A 30 7.13 -5.93 13.93
CA ALA A 30 6.34 -5.98 12.71
C ALA A 30 4.94 -6.60 12.91
N ASP A 31 4.68 -7.22 14.07
CA ASP A 31 3.39 -7.83 14.42
C ASP A 31 2.85 -7.33 15.76
N VAL A 32 3.23 -6.11 16.14
CA VAL A 32 2.88 -5.53 17.43
C VAL A 32 1.38 -5.48 17.64
N LYS A 33 0.93 -6.00 18.79
CA LYS A 33 -0.47 -5.89 19.20
C LYS A 33 -0.68 -4.58 19.94
N VAL A 34 -1.24 -3.60 19.25
CA VAL A 34 -1.66 -2.33 19.86
C VAL A 34 -3.01 -2.53 20.56
N GLU A 35 -3.03 -2.35 21.88
CA GLU A 35 -4.25 -2.39 22.70
C GLU A 35 -5.02 -1.07 22.64
N SER A 36 -4.30 0.05 22.65
CA SER A 36 -4.93 1.37 22.46
C SER A 36 -3.96 2.41 21.90
N MET A 37 -4.52 3.38 21.19
CA MET A 37 -3.81 4.57 20.73
C MET A 37 -4.74 5.76 20.88
N LYS A 38 -4.36 6.75 21.68
CA LYS A 38 -5.20 7.93 21.94
C LYS A 38 -4.37 9.20 22.01
N ARG A 39 -4.97 10.28 21.52
CA ARG A 39 -4.45 11.63 21.72
C ARG A 39 -4.67 12.03 23.18
N ILE A 40 -3.64 12.57 23.82
CA ILE A 40 -3.70 13.14 25.16
C ILE A 40 -3.47 14.65 25.05
N ALA A 41 -4.40 15.41 25.62
CA ALA A 41 -4.32 16.87 25.61
C ALA A 41 -3.22 17.35 26.57
N SER A 42 -2.49 18.38 26.15
CA SER A 42 -1.56 19.07 27.05
C SER A 42 -2.30 19.69 28.23
N SER A 43 -1.73 19.57 29.43
CA SER A 43 -2.19 20.28 30.62
C SER A 43 -1.51 21.66 30.73
N GLY A 44 -1.85 22.59 29.84
CA GLY A 44 -1.35 23.97 29.87
C GLY A 44 -1.58 24.74 28.57
N ASN A 45 -1.53 26.08 28.63
CA ASN A 45 -1.77 26.96 27.47
C ASN A 45 -0.67 26.88 26.38
N ASP A 46 0.49 26.29 26.69
CA ASP A 46 1.67 26.30 25.81
C ASP A 46 2.19 24.89 25.42
N GLY A 47 1.51 23.81 25.83
CA GLY A 47 1.97 22.46 25.50
C GLY A 47 1.24 21.86 24.29
N GLU A 48 1.97 21.09 23.49
CA GLU A 48 1.42 20.35 22.36
C GLU A 48 0.74 19.06 22.81
N ASP A 49 -0.35 18.68 22.13
CA ASP A 49 -0.97 17.37 22.30
C ASP A 49 0.05 16.26 22.02
N LYS A 50 -0.04 15.17 22.78
CA LYS A 50 0.78 13.98 22.56
C LYS A 50 -0.10 12.78 22.19
N VAL A 51 0.53 11.66 21.85
CA VAL A 51 -0.16 10.39 21.62
C VAL A 51 0.34 9.37 22.62
N GLU A 52 -0.59 8.80 23.39
CA GLU A 52 -0.35 7.62 24.22
C GLU A 52 -0.65 6.37 23.40
N ILE A 53 0.27 5.41 23.38
CA ILE A 53 0.15 4.11 22.72
C ILE A 53 0.36 3.04 23.77
N GLN A 54 -0.61 2.14 23.93
CA GLN A 54 -0.48 0.95 24.75
C GLN A 54 -0.41 -0.27 23.85
N PHE A 55 0.60 -1.11 24.03
CA PHE A 55 0.84 -2.29 23.21
C PHE A 55 1.43 -3.43 24.03
N ILE A 56 1.32 -4.66 23.53
CA ILE A 56 1.99 -5.81 24.10
C ILE A 56 3.39 -5.90 23.49
N ASN A 57 4.42 -5.85 24.33
CA ASN A 57 5.81 -5.94 23.88
C ASN A 57 6.24 -7.39 23.60
N HIS A 58 7.50 -7.57 23.18
CA HIS A 58 8.06 -8.89 22.85
C HIS A 58 8.04 -9.89 24.03
N ASP A 59 8.05 -9.41 25.26
CA ASP A 59 7.97 -10.24 26.48
C ASP A 59 6.53 -10.59 26.88
N GLY A 60 5.54 -10.10 26.14
CA GLY A 60 4.11 -10.30 26.43
C GLY A 60 3.56 -9.34 27.47
N GLU A 61 4.30 -8.28 27.82
CA GLU A 61 3.91 -7.31 28.84
C GLU A 61 3.23 -6.09 28.22
N LEU A 62 2.28 -5.51 28.95
CA LEU A 62 1.63 -4.26 28.53
C LEU A 62 2.57 -3.08 28.76
N GLU A 63 2.95 -2.42 27.68
CA GLU A 63 3.84 -1.26 27.68
C GLU A 63 3.09 -0.01 27.22
N THR A 64 3.47 1.17 27.74
CA THR A 64 2.87 2.45 27.38
C THR A 64 3.93 3.43 26.90
N PHE A 65 3.79 3.89 25.66
CA PHE A 65 4.62 4.95 25.08
C PHE A 65 3.83 6.25 24.98
N VAL A 66 4.50 7.37 25.25
CA VAL A 66 3.99 8.70 24.96
C VAL A 66 4.94 9.36 23.95
N VAL A 67 4.42 9.65 22.76
CA VAL A 67 5.17 10.22 21.64
C VAL A 67 4.54 11.52 21.18
N ASP A 68 5.32 12.40 20.56
CA ASP A 68 4.80 13.66 20.02
C ASP A 68 4.05 13.42 18.69
N TYR A 69 4.46 12.42 17.90
CA TYR A 69 3.85 12.10 16.61
C TYR A 69 3.71 10.60 16.36
N VAL A 70 2.70 10.24 15.57
CA VAL A 70 2.52 8.90 15.00
C VAL A 70 2.40 9.00 13.49
N LEU A 71 3.18 8.18 12.77
CA LEU A 71 3.07 8.02 11.32
C LEU A 71 2.23 6.78 11.00
N ALA A 72 1.01 6.99 10.50
CA ALA A 72 0.13 5.90 10.05
C ALA A 72 0.40 5.55 8.58
N ALA A 73 1.37 4.66 8.33
CA ALA A 73 1.71 4.16 6.98
C ALA A 73 1.09 2.76 6.70
N THR A 74 -0.21 2.58 6.99
CA THR A 74 -0.85 1.25 7.05
C THR A 74 -1.25 0.65 5.70
N GLY A 75 -1.10 1.40 4.61
CA GLY A 75 -1.43 0.97 3.25
C GLY A 75 -2.04 2.11 2.42
N ARG A 76 -2.48 1.78 1.21
CA ARG A 76 -3.15 2.70 0.29
C ARG A 76 -4.48 2.06 -0.15
N ARG A 77 -5.48 2.91 -0.41
CA ARG A 77 -6.76 2.52 -0.99
C ARG A 77 -6.90 3.17 -2.38
N PRO A 78 -7.38 2.45 -3.41
CA PRO A 78 -7.72 3.04 -4.70
C PRO A 78 -8.79 4.13 -4.57
N ASN A 79 -8.57 5.28 -5.21
CA ASN A 79 -9.46 6.45 -5.14
C ASN A 79 -10.58 6.39 -6.20
N VAL A 80 -11.38 5.34 -6.19
CA VAL A 80 -12.49 5.12 -7.13
C VAL A 80 -13.86 5.48 -6.54
N ASP A 81 -13.93 5.67 -5.23
CA ASP A 81 -15.13 5.93 -4.44
C ASP A 81 -15.77 7.30 -4.69
N LYS A 82 -15.04 8.23 -5.30
CA LYS A 82 -15.52 9.59 -5.62
C LYS A 82 -15.84 9.81 -7.10
N LEU A 83 -15.82 8.74 -7.90
CA LEU A 83 -16.13 8.79 -9.33
C LEU A 83 -17.60 8.54 -9.64
N THR A 84 -18.42 8.27 -8.61
CA THR A 84 -19.83 7.91 -8.78
C THR A 84 -19.97 6.70 -9.71
N ILE A 85 -19.05 5.74 -9.58
CA ILE A 85 -18.87 4.62 -10.50
C ILE A 85 -20.05 3.66 -10.51
N GLU A 86 -20.86 3.68 -9.44
CA GLU A 86 -22.16 3.01 -9.32
C GLU A 86 -23.18 3.47 -10.37
N ASN A 87 -22.98 4.64 -11.00
CA ASN A 87 -23.80 5.10 -12.13
C ASN A 87 -23.34 4.51 -13.48
N THR A 88 -22.35 3.62 -13.47
CA THR A 88 -21.85 2.91 -14.64
C THR A 88 -22.16 1.41 -14.54
N ASN A 89 -22.03 0.69 -15.65
CA ASN A 89 -22.14 -0.76 -15.68
C ASN A 89 -20.77 -1.47 -15.46
N VAL A 90 -19.79 -0.76 -14.91
CA VAL A 90 -18.45 -1.32 -14.67
C VAL A 90 -18.53 -2.32 -13.52
N ALA A 91 -18.07 -3.55 -13.77
CA ALA A 91 -17.99 -4.60 -12.77
C ALA A 91 -16.86 -4.29 -11.78
N LEU A 92 -17.20 -4.29 -10.49
CA LEU A 92 -16.28 -4.05 -9.40
C LEU A 92 -15.89 -5.37 -8.72
N ASP A 93 -14.70 -5.43 -8.14
CA ASP A 93 -14.28 -6.51 -7.26
C ASP A 93 -14.92 -6.36 -5.86
N GLU A 94 -14.61 -7.30 -4.96
CA GLU A 94 -15.10 -7.32 -3.57
C GLU A 94 -14.69 -6.09 -2.75
N ARG A 95 -13.69 -5.33 -3.22
CA ARG A 95 -13.17 -4.10 -2.58
C ARG A 95 -13.76 -2.83 -3.20
N GLY A 96 -14.64 -2.96 -4.19
CA GLY A 96 -15.26 -1.84 -4.90
C GLY A 96 -14.36 -1.22 -5.98
N VAL A 97 -13.37 -1.96 -6.47
CA VAL A 97 -12.42 -1.50 -7.50
C VAL A 97 -12.82 -2.05 -8.87
N PRO A 98 -12.79 -1.25 -9.95
CA PRO A 98 -13.06 -1.76 -11.30
C PRO A 98 -12.16 -2.92 -11.67
N THR A 99 -12.79 -4.02 -12.07
CA THR A 99 -12.09 -5.14 -12.70
C THR A 99 -11.68 -4.74 -14.11
N ALA A 100 -10.48 -5.16 -14.52
CA ALA A 100 -9.96 -4.91 -15.85
C ALA A 100 -9.04 -6.02 -16.31
N ASP A 101 -9.00 -6.23 -17.62
CA ASP A 101 -8.07 -7.15 -18.24
C ASP A 101 -6.61 -6.72 -17.96
N HIS A 102 -5.77 -7.69 -17.63
CA HIS A 102 -4.40 -7.44 -17.23
C HIS A 102 -3.51 -6.86 -18.34
N TYR A 103 -3.78 -7.21 -19.60
CA TYR A 103 -2.96 -6.83 -20.73
C TYR A 103 -3.53 -5.67 -21.54
N THR A 104 -4.83 -5.45 -21.54
CA THR A 104 -5.46 -4.35 -22.30
C THR A 104 -5.89 -3.19 -21.41
N LEU A 105 -6.03 -3.42 -20.10
CA LEU A 105 -6.52 -2.46 -19.10
C LEU A 105 -7.98 -2.04 -19.33
N GLN A 106 -8.69 -2.79 -20.16
CA GLN A 106 -10.11 -2.59 -20.46
C GLN A 106 -10.96 -3.15 -19.32
N THR A 107 -11.97 -2.39 -18.90
CA THR A 107 -12.94 -2.83 -17.89
C THR A 107 -14.04 -3.69 -18.53
N SER A 108 -15.05 -4.10 -17.75
CA SER A 108 -16.26 -4.77 -18.29
C SER A 108 -17.10 -3.88 -19.21
N VAL A 109 -16.89 -2.56 -19.20
CA VAL A 109 -17.48 -1.63 -20.16
C VAL A 109 -16.42 -1.33 -21.21
N GLU A 110 -16.70 -1.70 -22.46
CA GLU A 110 -15.69 -1.74 -23.53
C GLU A 110 -14.99 -0.40 -23.78
N SER A 111 -15.67 0.73 -23.54
CA SER A 111 -15.10 2.07 -23.74
C SER A 111 -14.40 2.65 -22.51
N ILE A 112 -14.36 1.91 -21.39
CA ILE A 112 -13.77 2.36 -20.12
C ILE A 112 -12.52 1.53 -19.83
N PHE A 113 -11.43 2.23 -19.52
CA PHE A 113 -10.14 1.67 -19.17
C PHE A 113 -9.68 2.20 -17.81
N ILE A 114 -8.83 1.44 -17.12
CA ILE A 114 -8.30 1.80 -15.79
C ILE A 114 -6.82 1.48 -15.69
N ALA A 115 -6.04 2.36 -15.07
CA ALA A 115 -4.60 2.22 -14.94
C ALA A 115 -4.09 2.78 -13.61
N GLY A 116 -2.85 2.40 -13.26
CA GLY A 116 -2.16 2.82 -12.06
C GLY A 116 -2.84 2.33 -10.79
N ASP A 117 -2.61 3.05 -9.69
CA ASP A 117 -3.14 2.74 -8.36
C ASP A 117 -4.68 2.60 -8.34
N ALA A 118 -5.39 3.23 -9.28
CA ALA A 118 -6.85 3.10 -9.40
C ALA A 118 -7.28 1.66 -9.74
N SER A 119 -6.48 0.93 -10.52
CA SER A 119 -6.73 -0.48 -10.87
C SER A 119 -6.41 -1.45 -9.72
N ASN A 120 -5.61 -0.99 -8.75
CA ASN A 120 -5.09 -1.78 -7.64
C ASN A 120 -4.36 -3.09 -8.02
N GLN A 121 -3.95 -3.27 -9.27
CA GLN A 121 -3.22 -4.49 -9.69
C GLN A 121 -1.85 -4.54 -9.03
N ILE A 122 -1.01 -3.52 -9.26
CA ILE A 122 0.32 -3.35 -8.65
C ILE A 122 0.57 -1.84 -8.50
N PRO A 123 0.46 -1.26 -7.28
CA PRO A 123 0.57 0.18 -7.05
C PRO A 123 2.04 0.62 -6.97
N LEU A 124 2.75 0.49 -8.09
CA LEU A 124 4.14 0.93 -8.26
C LEU A 124 4.22 1.91 -9.43
N LEU A 125 5.04 2.96 -9.29
CA LEU A 125 5.14 4.03 -10.28
C LEU A 125 5.42 3.52 -11.69
N HIS A 126 6.36 2.60 -11.82
CA HIS A 126 6.77 2.08 -13.12
C HIS A 126 5.73 1.12 -13.75
N GLU A 127 4.93 0.45 -12.93
CA GLU A 127 3.75 -0.32 -13.38
C GLU A 127 2.65 0.61 -13.84
N ALA A 128 2.36 1.66 -13.07
CA ALA A 128 1.39 2.68 -13.42
C ALA A 128 1.74 3.38 -14.74
N ALA A 129 3.03 3.62 -15.01
CA ALA A 129 3.50 4.17 -16.28
C ALA A 129 3.19 3.26 -17.48
N ASP A 130 3.46 1.96 -17.36
CA ASP A 130 3.15 0.98 -18.42
C ASP A 130 1.64 0.84 -18.61
N GLN A 131 0.89 0.68 -17.51
CA GLN A 131 -0.56 0.59 -17.56
C GLN A 131 -1.18 1.84 -18.18
N GLY A 132 -0.69 3.03 -17.82
CA GLY A 132 -1.14 4.30 -18.39
C GLY A 132 -0.87 4.38 -19.89
N ARG A 133 0.30 3.92 -20.34
CA ARG A 133 0.61 3.82 -21.77
C ARG A 133 -0.38 2.90 -22.47
N ILE A 134 -0.61 1.70 -21.96
CA ILE A 134 -1.49 0.70 -22.60
C ILE A 134 -2.95 1.17 -22.62
N ALA A 135 -3.47 1.62 -21.47
CA ALA A 135 -4.84 2.10 -21.34
C ALA A 135 -5.11 3.32 -22.23
N GLY A 136 -4.21 4.32 -22.23
CA GLY A 136 -4.37 5.51 -23.06
C GLY A 136 -4.29 5.22 -24.55
N ASP A 137 -3.41 4.31 -24.95
CA ASP A 137 -3.25 3.86 -26.33
C ASP A 137 -4.48 3.08 -26.82
N ASN A 138 -5.02 2.16 -25.98
CA ASN A 138 -6.28 1.46 -26.27
C ASN A 138 -7.51 2.39 -26.30
N ALA A 139 -7.59 3.36 -25.38
CA ALA A 139 -8.64 4.37 -25.40
C ALA A 139 -8.60 5.22 -26.68
N GLY A 140 -7.40 5.60 -27.14
CA GLY A 140 -7.20 6.41 -28.34
C GLY A 140 -7.49 5.70 -29.67
N ARG A 141 -7.44 4.37 -29.70
CA ARG A 141 -7.71 3.54 -30.89
C ARG A 141 -9.04 2.79 -30.85
N PHE A 142 -9.82 2.94 -29.77
CA PHE A 142 -11.06 2.20 -29.57
C PHE A 142 -11.95 2.28 -30.83
N PRO A 143 -12.47 1.14 -31.35
CA PRO A 143 -12.57 -0.18 -30.72
C PRO A 143 -11.43 -1.19 -31.04
N ASP A 144 -10.32 -0.78 -31.66
CA ASP A 144 -9.21 -1.70 -32.00
C ASP A 144 -8.34 -2.05 -30.78
N ILE A 145 -8.83 -2.87 -29.86
CA ILE A 145 -8.12 -3.18 -28.59
C ILE A 145 -6.91 -4.08 -28.83
N ARG A 146 -5.78 -3.75 -28.21
CA ARG A 146 -4.55 -4.55 -28.28
C ARG A 146 -3.97 -4.81 -26.90
N ALA A 147 -3.43 -6.02 -26.72
CA ALA A 147 -2.64 -6.36 -25.56
C ALA A 147 -1.34 -5.53 -25.53
N GLY A 148 -1.04 -4.96 -24.38
CA GLY A 148 0.21 -4.27 -24.10
C GLY A 148 1.27 -5.21 -23.53
N LEU A 149 2.54 -4.83 -23.69
CA LEU A 149 3.65 -5.53 -23.06
C LEU A 149 3.76 -5.12 -21.58
N ARG A 150 3.76 -6.10 -20.69
CA ARG A 150 4.04 -5.92 -19.26
C ARG A 150 5.51 -6.24 -18.98
N ARG A 151 6.13 -5.45 -18.12
CA ARG A 151 7.48 -5.74 -17.62
C ARG A 151 7.46 -6.91 -16.62
N SER A 152 8.63 -7.46 -16.33
CA SER A 152 8.81 -8.32 -15.17
C SER A 152 8.49 -7.53 -13.89
N PRO A 153 7.74 -8.11 -12.93
CA PRO A 153 7.44 -7.45 -11.67
C PRO A 153 8.73 -7.10 -10.93
N ILE A 154 8.90 -5.84 -10.56
CA ILE A 154 10.06 -5.39 -9.77
C ILE A 154 9.52 -4.50 -8.65
N SER A 155 10.06 -4.63 -7.44
CA SER A 155 9.78 -3.68 -6.37
C SER A 155 11.05 -3.29 -5.63
N ALA A 156 11.06 -2.09 -5.04
CA ALA A 156 12.19 -1.59 -4.28
C ALA A 156 11.72 -0.81 -3.05
N VAL A 157 12.44 -0.97 -1.94
CA VAL A 157 12.32 -0.12 -0.75
C VAL A 157 13.64 0.61 -0.58
N PHE A 158 13.57 1.94 -0.60
CA PHE A 158 14.73 2.83 -0.50
C PHE A 158 15.11 3.10 0.95
N SER A 159 15.33 2.03 1.70
CA SER A 159 15.85 2.03 3.08
C SER A 159 17.36 1.80 3.12
N ASP A 160 17.96 1.79 4.31
CA ASP A 160 19.30 1.27 4.56
C ASP A 160 19.21 0.14 5.61
N PRO A 161 19.47 -1.14 5.25
CA PRO A 161 19.83 -1.61 3.91
C PRO A 161 18.67 -1.49 2.91
N GLN A 162 18.99 -1.39 1.62
CA GLN A 162 18.00 -1.36 0.55
C GLN A 162 17.37 -2.75 0.33
N ILE A 163 16.10 -2.77 -0.05
CA ILE A 163 15.39 -4.00 -0.44
C ILE A 163 15.00 -3.92 -1.91
N ALA A 164 15.21 -4.99 -2.66
CA ALA A 164 14.75 -5.14 -4.03
C ALA A 164 14.13 -6.55 -4.24
N MET A 165 13.11 -6.63 -5.09
CA MET A 165 12.49 -7.87 -5.54
C MET A 165 12.36 -7.89 -7.05
N VAL A 166 12.50 -9.07 -7.64
CA VAL A 166 12.38 -9.36 -9.08
C VAL A 166 11.80 -10.75 -9.28
#